data_AF-A0AAU5NEG0-F1
#
_entry.id   AF-A0AAU5NEG0-F1
#
_cell.length_a   1.000
_cell.length_b   1.000
_cell.length_c   1.000
_cell.angle_alpha   90.00
_cell.angle_beta   90.00
_cell.angle_gamma   90.00
#
_symmetry.space_group_name_H-M   'P 1'
#
loop_
_entity.id
_entity.type
_entity.pdbx_description
1 polymer ?
#
loop_
_entity_poly.entity_id
_entity_poly.type
_entity_poly.pdbx_seq_one_letter_code
_entity_poly.pdbx_strand_id
1 'polypeptide(L)'
;MAQKVVVTLFDDIDGSEAAETIAFGLDGKSYEIDLNEGNAEKLRKALEPYVEAGRKRSRSGKAYKQTEVAPDPAAVRAWAQANKMEVPARGRIPKRVYEAFTEAQ
;
A
#
# COMPACT_ATOMS: atom_id res chain seq x y z
N MET A 1 0.82 35.74 -0.26
CA MET A 1 0.43 35.07 -1.53
C MET A 1 -0.23 33.75 -1.15
N ALA A 2 -1.35 33.37 -1.75
CA ALA A 2 -2.04 32.12 -1.42
C ALA A 2 -2.35 31.33 -2.71
N GLN A 3 -2.16 30.01 -2.66
CA GLN A 3 -2.48 29.07 -3.74
C GLN A 3 -3.49 28.04 -3.25
N LYS A 4 -4.42 27.66 -4.13
CA LYS A 4 -5.37 26.55 -3.93
C LYS A 4 -5.09 25.51 -5.01
N VAL A 5 -4.75 24.29 -4.59
CA VAL A 5 -4.63 23.12 -5.48
C VAL A 5 -5.92 22.32 -5.36
N VAL A 6 -6.54 21.99 -6.49
CA VAL A 6 -7.70 21.10 -6.57
C VAL A 6 -7.27 19.88 -7.37
N VAL A 7 -7.42 18.70 -6.78
CA VAL A 7 -7.18 17.41 -7.44
C VAL A 7 -8.56 16.82 -7.71
N THR A 8 -8.83 16.53 -8.98
CA THR A 8 -10.10 15.94 -9.43
C THR A 8 -9.77 14.63 -10.13
N LEU A 9 -10.49 13.56 -9.78
CA LEU A 9 -10.39 12.27 -10.45
C LEU A 9 -11.34 12.26 -11.65
N PHE A 10 -10.88 11.78 -12.79
CA PHE A 10 -11.69 11.72 -14.02
C PHE A 10 -11.90 10.28 -14.46
N ASP A 11 -13.06 10.01 -15.04
CA ASP A 11 -13.44 8.73 -15.61
C ASP A 11 -12.61 8.46 -16.87
N ASP A 12 -11.94 7.31 -16.92
CA ASP A 12 -11.02 6.93 -17.99
C ASP A 12 -11.72 6.62 -19.33
N ILE A 13 -13.05 6.45 -19.34
CA ILE A 13 -13.84 6.13 -20.53
C ILE A 13 -14.40 7.40 -21.18
N ASP A 14 -15.00 8.28 -20.40
CA ASP A 14 -15.73 9.45 -20.92
C ASP A 14 -15.21 10.81 -20.45
N GLY A 15 -14.23 10.82 -19.52
CA GLY A 15 -13.63 12.04 -19.00
C GLY A 15 -14.52 12.86 -18.05
N SER A 16 -15.65 12.31 -17.59
CA SER A 16 -16.46 12.91 -16.52
C SER A 16 -15.78 12.75 -15.15
N GLU A 17 -16.38 13.27 -14.07
CA GLU A 17 -15.83 13.10 -12.73
C GLU A 17 -15.96 11.63 -12.28
N ALA A 18 -14.84 11.02 -11.91
CA ALA A 18 -14.82 9.64 -11.41
C ALA A 18 -15.24 9.57 -9.94
N ALA A 19 -15.95 8.51 -9.61
CA ALA A 19 -16.41 8.23 -8.25
C ALA A 19 -15.52 7.20 -7.54
N GLU A 20 -14.97 6.23 -8.28
CA GLU A 20 -14.19 5.13 -7.71
C GLU A 20 -13.19 4.52 -8.70
N THR A 21 -12.12 3.93 -8.16
CA THR A 21 -11.16 3.10 -8.90
C THR A 21 -11.54 1.63 -8.77
N ILE A 22 -11.73 0.92 -9.88
CA ILE A 22 -12.08 -0.51 -9.90
C ILE A 22 -10.89 -1.35 -10.37
N ALA A 23 -10.47 -2.30 -9.53
CA ALA A 23 -9.51 -3.33 -9.92
C ALA A 23 -10.20 -4.52 -10.59
N PHE A 24 -9.71 -4.95 -11.76
CA PHE A 24 -10.21 -6.12 -12.48
C PHE A 24 -9.05 -6.88 -13.15
N GLY A 25 -9.35 -8.02 -13.78
CA GLY A 25 -8.32 -8.82 -14.44
C GLY A 25 -8.83 -9.63 -15.62
N LEU A 26 -7.96 -9.82 -16.60
CA LEU A 26 -8.21 -10.58 -17.81
C LEU A 26 -6.90 -11.27 -18.25
N ASP A 27 -6.97 -12.56 -18.58
CA ASP A 27 -5.83 -13.37 -19.03
C ASP A 27 -4.60 -13.32 -18.10
N GLY A 28 -4.85 -13.26 -16.78
CA GLY A 28 -3.80 -13.23 -15.76
C GLY A 28 -3.13 -11.88 -15.57
N LYS A 29 -3.56 -10.84 -16.29
CA LYS A 29 -3.14 -9.45 -16.07
C LYS A 29 -4.15 -8.72 -15.19
N SER A 30 -3.65 -7.87 -14.31
CA SER A 30 -4.45 -7.00 -13.44
C SER A 30 -4.48 -5.59 -14.01
N TYR A 31 -5.63 -4.95 -13.91
CA TYR A 31 -5.87 -3.58 -14.37
C TYR A 31 -6.62 -2.81 -13.28
N GLU A 32 -6.46 -1.50 -13.30
CA GLU A 32 -7.24 -0.54 -12.52
C GLU A 32 -7.83 0.48 -13.50
N ILE A 33 -9.01 1.00 -13.19
CA ILE A 33 -9.70 1.99 -14.01
C ILE A 33 -10.51 2.91 -13.11
N ASP A 34 -10.40 4.22 -13.33
CA ASP A 34 -11.19 5.23 -12.63
C ASP A 34 -12.50 5.46 -13.38
N LEU A 35 -13.63 5.30 -12.69
CA LEU A 35 -14.96 5.34 -13.30
C LEU A 35 -15.95 6.17 -12.48
N ASN A 36 -16.88 6.81 -13.18
CA ASN A 36 -18.11 7.34 -12.60
C ASN A 36 -19.06 6.19 -12.22
N GLU A 37 -20.09 6.49 -11.41
CA GLU A 37 -21.02 5.48 -10.88
C GLU A 37 -21.69 4.66 -11.99
N GLY A 38 -22.05 5.30 -13.11
CA GLY A 38 -22.74 4.65 -14.23
C GLY A 38 -21.85 3.67 -14.98
N ASN A 39 -20.59 4.04 -15.26
CA ASN A 39 -19.64 3.17 -15.95
C ASN A 39 -19.13 2.06 -15.02
N ALA A 40 -18.97 2.35 -13.73
CA ALA A 40 -18.68 1.38 -12.69
C ALA A 40 -19.76 0.29 -12.61
N GLU A 41 -21.04 0.67 -12.63
CA GLU A 41 -22.15 -0.29 -12.64
C GLU A 41 -22.18 -1.12 -13.94
N LYS A 42 -21.95 -0.51 -15.10
CA LYS A 42 -21.86 -1.22 -16.38
C LYS A 42 -20.77 -2.29 -16.37
N LEU A 43 -19.59 -1.98 -15.83
CA LEU A 43 -18.48 -2.94 -15.73
C LEU A 43 -18.87 -4.14 -14.86
N ARG A 44 -19.48 -3.88 -13.68
CA ARG A 44 -19.93 -4.95 -12.78
C ARG A 44 -20.98 -5.85 -13.42
N LYS A 45 -21.99 -5.26 -14.06
CA LYS A 45 -23.04 -6.01 -14.79
C LYS A 45 -22.48 -6.83 -15.94
N ALA A 46 -21.52 -6.31 -16.68
CA ALA A 46 -20.87 -7.04 -17.77
C ALA A 46 -20.09 -8.28 -17.27
N LEU A 47 -19.52 -8.21 -16.06
CA LEU A 47 -18.77 -9.30 -15.45
C LEU A 47 -19.63 -10.29 -14.67
N GLU A 48 -20.81 -9.88 -14.21
CA GLU A 48 -21.77 -10.66 -13.40
C GLU A 48 -21.96 -12.12 -13.87
N PRO A 49 -22.33 -12.42 -15.14
CA PRO A 49 -22.55 -13.80 -15.56
C PRO A 49 -21.28 -14.68 -15.47
N TYR A 50 -20.10 -14.09 -15.64
CA TYR A 50 -18.83 -14.81 -15.52
C TYR A 50 -18.41 -15.02 -14.07
N VAL A 51 -18.74 -14.06 -13.19
CA VAL A 51 -18.50 -14.16 -11.75
C VAL A 51 -19.41 -15.22 -11.14
N GLU A 52 -20.67 -15.29 -11.55
CA GLU A 52 -21.65 -16.29 -11.09
C GLU A 52 -21.31 -17.70 -11.55
N ALA A 53 -20.95 -17.88 -12.83
CA ALA A 53 -20.54 -19.19 -13.36
C ALA A 53 -19.13 -19.60 -12.92
N GLY A 54 -18.30 -18.62 -12.58
CA GLY A 54 -16.92 -18.81 -12.18
C GLY A 54 -16.77 -19.32 -10.75
N ARG A 55 -15.51 -19.52 -10.35
CA ARG A 55 -15.16 -19.83 -8.96
C ARG A 55 -14.09 -18.87 -8.48
N LYS A 56 -14.19 -18.44 -7.21
CA LYS A 56 -13.12 -17.70 -6.55
C LYS A 56 -11.85 -18.56 -6.57
N ARG A 57 -10.79 -18.08 -7.23
CA ARG A 57 -9.46 -18.64 -7.03
C ARG A 57 -8.90 -18.06 -5.73
N SER A 58 -8.44 -18.94 -4.85
CA SER A 58 -7.52 -18.54 -3.78
C SER A 58 -6.33 -17.85 -4.44
N ARG A 59 -5.95 -16.65 -3.95
CA ARG A 59 -4.69 -16.01 -4.32
C ARG A 59 -3.57 -16.97 -3.88
N SER A 60 -3.10 -17.82 -4.79
CA SER A 60 -1.86 -18.56 -4.62
C SER A 60 -0.71 -17.57 -4.79
N GLY A 61 -0.51 -16.77 -3.75
CA GLY A 61 0.52 -15.77 -3.66
C GLY A 61 0.80 -15.63 -2.18
N LYS A 62 1.93 -16.18 -1.75
CA LYS A 62 2.47 -15.90 -0.42
C LYS A 62 2.52 -14.39 -0.32
N ALA A 63 1.67 -13.80 0.54
CA ALA A 63 1.78 -12.38 0.84
C ALA A 63 3.20 -12.17 1.34
N TYR A 64 4.05 -11.57 0.50
CA TYR A 64 5.35 -11.13 0.94
C TYR A 64 5.05 -10.04 1.95
N LYS A 65 5.20 -10.36 3.24
CA LYS A 65 5.32 -9.32 4.25
C LYS A 65 6.48 -8.46 3.79
N GLN A 66 6.17 -7.22 3.40
CA GLN A 66 7.17 -6.20 3.25
C GLN A 66 7.91 -6.18 4.59
N THR A 67 9.18 -6.59 4.59
CA THR A 67 10.03 -6.41 5.77
C THR A 67 10.01 -4.92 6.04
N GLU A 68 9.47 -4.54 7.20
CA GLU A 68 9.58 -3.18 7.70
C GLU A 68 11.04 -2.75 7.55
N VAL A 69 11.24 -1.58 6.93
CA VAL A 69 12.58 -1.01 6.80
C VAL A 69 13.10 -0.85 8.22
N ALA A 70 14.10 -1.66 8.58
CA ALA A 70 14.71 -1.57 9.89
C ALA A 70 15.12 -0.11 10.14
N PRO A 71 14.85 0.45 11.33
CA PRO A 71 15.23 1.82 11.64
C PRO A 71 16.70 2.06 11.33
N ASP A 72 17.04 3.25 10.83
CA ASP A 72 18.42 3.59 10.50
C ASP A 72 19.35 3.26 11.68
N PRO A 73 20.34 2.36 11.51
CA PRO A 73 21.27 2.00 12.56
C PRO A 73 21.99 3.20 13.17
N ALA A 74 22.19 4.31 12.43
CA ALA A 74 22.76 5.53 13.00
C ALA A 74 21.81 6.17 14.02
N ALA A 75 20.53 6.30 13.69
CA ALA A 75 19.49 6.84 14.56
C ALA A 75 19.31 5.98 15.83
N VAL A 76 19.27 4.65 15.68
CA VAL A 76 19.15 3.72 16.81
C VAL A 76 20.35 3.83 17.75
N ARG A 77 21.58 3.98 17.23
CA ARG A 77 22.77 4.19 18.08
C ARG A 77 22.74 5.53 18.81
N ALA A 78 22.36 6.60 18.14
CA ALA A 78 22.28 7.92 18.75
C ALA A 78 21.26 7.93 19.90
N TRP A 79 20.08 7.34 19.68
CA TRP A 79 19.06 7.20 20.71
C TRP A 79 19.54 6.33 21.87
N ALA A 80 20.18 5.19 21.57
CA ALA A 80 20.66 4.30 22.62
C ALA A 80 21.76 4.93 23.47
N GLN A 81 22.68 5.70 22.88
CA GLN A 81 23.68 6.48 23.62
C GLN A 81 23.02 7.55 24.51
N ALA A 82 22.00 8.27 23.99
CA ALA A 82 21.26 9.26 24.77
C ALA A 82 20.52 8.64 25.96
N ASN A 83 20.02 7.41 25.81
CA ASN A 83 19.34 6.63 26.85
C ASN A 83 20.31 5.80 27.71
N LYS A 84 21.62 6.06 27.64
CA LYS A 84 22.68 5.39 28.40
C LYS A 84 22.70 3.86 28.22
N MET A 85 22.24 3.36 27.07
CA MET A 85 22.35 1.96 26.71
C MET A 85 23.69 1.65 26.05
N GLU A 86 24.25 0.50 26.40
CA GLU A 86 25.48 0.00 25.81
C GLU A 86 25.25 -0.47 24.37
N VAL A 87 25.93 0.17 23.42
CA VAL A 87 25.89 -0.12 21.99
C VAL A 87 27.30 -0.03 21.41
N PRO A 88 27.71 -0.96 20.53
CA PRO A 88 28.98 -0.87 19.82
C PRO A 88 29.04 0.38 18.92
N ALA A 89 30.18 1.07 18.92
CA ALA A 89 30.42 2.25 18.08
C ALA A 89 30.33 1.95 16.58
N ARG A 90 30.62 0.70 16.18
CA ARG A 90 30.51 0.19 14.81
C ARG A 90 30.01 -1.25 14.82
N GLY A 91 29.40 -1.68 13.72
CA GLY A 91 28.91 -3.04 13.54
C GLY A 91 27.46 -3.25 13.99
N ARG A 92 27.08 -4.50 14.22
CA ARG A 92 25.71 -4.93 14.52
C ARG A 92 25.23 -4.34 15.86
N ILE A 93 24.06 -3.71 15.84
CA ILE A 93 23.37 -3.25 17.06
C ILE A 93 22.64 -4.45 17.69
N PRO A 94 22.76 -4.67 19.01
CA PRO A 94 22.04 -5.74 19.69
C PRO A 94 20.52 -5.63 19.52
N LYS A 95 19.83 -6.76 19.36
CA LYS A 95 18.37 -6.80 19.16
C LYS A 95 17.58 -6.04 20.23
N ARG A 96 18.00 -6.18 21.51
CA ARG A 96 17.42 -5.47 22.65
C ARG A 96 17.34 -3.95 22.49
N VAL A 97 18.25 -3.37 21.71
CA VAL A 97 18.31 -1.91 21.48
C VAL A 97 17.33 -1.49 20.39
N TYR A 98 17.10 -2.33 19.38
CA TYR A 98 16.02 -2.10 18.41
C TYR A 98 14.65 -2.25 19.07
N GLU A 99 14.45 -3.25 19.91
CA GLU A 99 13.20 -3.45 20.64
C GLU A 99 12.88 -2.25 21.53
N ALA A 100 13.84 -1.79 22.33
CA ALA A 100 13.67 -0.61 23.17
C ALA A 100 13.45 0.67 22.34
N PHE A 101 14.09 0.80 21.17
CA PHE A 101 13.90 1.94 20.26
C PHE A 101 12.48 1.95 19.67
N THR A 102 11.95 0.78 19.29
CA THR A 102 10.59 0.64 18.78
C THR A 102 9.54 0.83 19.88
N GLU A 103 9.80 0.40 21.12
CA GLU A 103 8.89 0.64 22.26
C GLU A 103 8.84 2.11 22.70
N ALA A 104 9.93 2.86 22.46
CA ALA A 104 10.00 4.28 22.78
C ALA A 104 9.44 5.20 21.69
N GLN A 105 8.98 4.63 20.57
CA GLN A 105 8.43 5.33 19.41
C GLN A 105 6.89 5.31 19.43
#